data_AF-A0A955QZ45-F1
#
_entry.id   AF-A0A955QZ45-F1
#
_cell.length_a   1.000
_cell.length_b   1.000
_cell.length_c   1.000
_cell.angle_alpha   90.00
_cell.angle_beta   90.00
_cell.angle_gamma   90.00
#
_symmetry.space_group_name_H-M   'P 1'
#
loop_
_entity.id
_entity.type
_entity.pdbx_description
1 polymer ?
#
loop_
_entity_poly.entity_id
_entity_poly.type
_entity_poly.pdbx_seq_one_letter_code
_entity_poly.pdbx_strand_id
1 'polypeptide(L)'
;IIVWYGDSQALIGKLKKDGPERWLMRRLQRYSVNLPRHVVDKLIQSGEIQEVWPGIFAQAASTLYDDEVGLTLGNELNAEQLIG
;
A
#
# COMPACT_ATOMS: atom_id res chain seq x y z
N ILE A 1 3.36 0.32 -4.45
CA ILE A 1 2.13 0.26 -3.61
C ILE A 1 1.95 1.61 -2.94
N ILE A 2 0.74 2.17 -2.97
CA ILE A 2 0.42 3.43 -2.32
C ILE A 2 0.00 3.17 -0.86
N VAL A 3 0.71 3.75 0.10
CA VAL A 3 0.44 3.61 1.53
C VAL A 3 -0.48 4.72 2.04
N TRP A 4 -1.24 4.43 3.09
CA TRP A 4 -2.11 5.39 3.75
C TRP A 4 -1.29 6.26 4.71
N TYR A 5 -0.96 7.48 4.29
CA TYR A 5 -0.21 8.44 5.08
C TYR A 5 -0.51 9.86 4.61
N GLY A 6 -0.80 10.78 5.54
CA GLY A 6 -1.14 12.17 5.24
C GLY A 6 -2.31 12.28 4.24
N ASP A 7 -2.11 13.05 3.17
CA ASP A 7 -3.15 13.31 2.16
C ASP A 7 -3.44 12.12 1.23
N SER A 8 -2.73 10.99 1.36
CA SER A 8 -2.77 9.93 0.34
C SER A 8 -4.17 9.31 0.17
N GLN A 9 -4.96 9.22 1.25
CA GLN A 9 -6.32 8.68 1.20
C GLN A 9 -7.22 9.47 0.24
N ALA A 10 -7.19 10.81 0.33
CA ALA A 10 -7.96 11.68 -0.55
C ALA A 10 -7.49 11.57 -2.01
N LEU A 11 -6.19 11.43 -2.22
CA LEU A 11 -5.60 11.26 -3.56
C LEU A 11 -5.94 9.90 -4.17
N ILE A 12 -5.96 8.82 -3.39
CA ILE A 12 -6.42 7.50 -3.81
C ILE A 12 -7.91 7.55 -4.17
N GLY A 13 -8.73 8.23 -3.35
CA GLY A 13 -10.14 8.44 -3.66
C GLY A 13 -10.34 9.14 -5.00
N LYS A 14 -9.54 10.18 -5.27
CA LYS A 14 -9.54 10.87 -6.57
C LYS A 14 -9.11 9.96 -7.72
N LEU A 15 -8.06 9.16 -7.52
CA LEU A 15 -7.59 8.19 -8.52
C LEU A 15 -8.67 7.16 -8.86
N LYS A 16 -9.38 6.62 -7.87
CA LYS A 16 -10.47 5.66 -8.08
C LYS A 16 -11.64 6.25 -8.87
N LYS A 17 -11.95 7.53 -8.62
CA LYS A 17 -13.11 8.20 -9.20
C LYS A 17 -12.83 8.76 -10.61
N ASP A 18 -11.73 9.48 -10.75
CA ASP A 18 -11.43 10.31 -11.93
C ASP A 18 -10.33 9.68 -12.82
N GLY A 19 -9.64 8.65 -12.31
CA GLY A 19 -8.50 8.02 -13.00
C GLY A 19 -7.17 8.76 -12.82
N PRO A 20 -6.10 8.28 -13.47
CA PRO A 20 -4.75 8.79 -13.28
C PRO A 20 -4.53 10.10 -14.05
N GLU A 21 -4.34 11.19 -13.32
CA GLU A 21 -3.86 12.47 -13.86
C GLU A 21 -2.37 12.67 -13.58
N ARG A 22 -1.61 13.33 -14.47
CA ARG A 22 -0.15 13.50 -14.30
C ARG A 22 0.24 14.14 -12.97
N TRP A 23 -0.47 15.19 -12.56
CA TRP A 23 -0.19 15.88 -11.30
C TRP A 23 -0.57 15.01 -10.09
N LEU A 24 -1.64 14.20 -10.21
CA LEU A 24 -2.11 13.27 -9.19
C LEU A 24 -1.08 12.15 -8.98
N MET A 25 -0.64 11.52 -10.06
CA MET A 25 0.40 10.48 -10.03
C MET A 25 1.72 11.01 -9.45
N ARG A 26 2.11 12.24 -9.81
CA ARG A 26 3.29 12.90 -9.24
C ARG A 26 3.16 13.17 -7.74
N ARG A 27 1.95 13.45 -7.24
CA ARG A 27 1.70 13.62 -5.80
C ARG A 27 1.71 12.27 -5.08
N LEU A 28 1.10 11.24 -5.69
CA LEU A 28 1.04 9.87 -5.17
C LEU A 28 2.41 9.18 -5.11
N GLN A 29 3.37 9.55 -5.94
CA GLN A 29 4.74 9.03 -5.88
C GLN A 29 5.38 9.17 -4.49
N ARG A 30 5.06 10.24 -3.73
CA ARG A 30 5.59 10.44 -2.36
C ARG A 30 5.00 9.49 -1.33
N TYR A 31 3.88 8.86 -1.67
CA TYR A 31 3.19 7.88 -0.84
C TYR A 31 3.34 6.46 -1.42
N SER A 32 4.22 6.28 -2.41
CA SER A 32 4.46 4.98 -3.03
C SER A 32 5.73 4.33 -2.48
N VAL A 33 5.62 3.06 -2.10
CA VAL A 33 6.75 2.20 -1.74
C VAL A 33 6.91 1.08 -2.77
N ASN A 34 8.15 0.66 -2.97
CA ASN A 34 8.47 -0.53 -3.76
C ASN A 34 8.49 -1.74 -2.83
N LEU A 35 7.81 -2.82 -3.23
CA LEU A 35 7.82 -4.08 -2.50
C LEU A 35 8.12 -5.22 -3.47
N PRO A 36 8.83 -6.28 -3.03
CA PRO A 36 9.03 -7.47 -3.84
C PRO A 36 7.71 -8.11 -4.24
N ARG A 37 7.63 -8.66 -5.46
CA ARG A 37 6.39 -9.23 -6.01
C ARG A 37 5.76 -10.29 -5.10
N HIS A 38 6.57 -11.15 -4.48
CA HIS A 38 6.08 -12.16 -3.54
C HIS A 38 5.40 -11.57 -2.30
N VAL A 39 5.80 -10.37 -1.86
CA VAL A 39 5.15 -9.66 -0.74
C VAL A 39 3.83 -9.07 -1.23
N VAL A 40 3.84 -8.44 -2.40
CA VAL A 40 2.61 -7.90 -3.03
C VAL A 40 1.56 -8.98 -3.18
N ASP A 41 1.93 -10.16 -3.69
CA ASP A 41 1.01 -11.28 -3.90
C ASP A 41 0.40 -11.77 -2.58
N LYS A 42 1.19 -11.85 -1.50
CA LYS A 42 0.69 -12.18 -0.16
C LYS A 42 -0.29 -11.14 0.37
N LEU A 43 0.04 -9.85 0.21
CA LEU A 43 -0.81 -8.75 0.68
C LEU A 43 -2.13 -8.64 -0.11
N ILE A 44 -2.12 -9.02 -1.39
CA ILE A 44 -3.36 -9.13 -2.19
C ILE A 44 -4.21 -10.28 -1.65
N GLN A 45 -3.59 -11.44 -1.37
CA GLN A 45 -4.30 -12.61 -0.84
C GLN A 45 -4.87 -12.37 0.56
N SER A 46 -4.16 -11.63 1.43
CA SER A 46 -4.66 -11.25 2.76
C SER A 46 -5.66 -10.10 2.74
N GLY A 47 -5.86 -9.45 1.59
CA GLY A 47 -6.77 -8.30 1.45
C GLY A 47 -6.23 -6.99 2.04
N GLU A 48 -4.95 -6.94 2.44
CA GLU A 48 -4.30 -5.75 2.99
C GLU A 48 -4.04 -4.67 1.94
N ILE A 49 -3.85 -5.07 0.67
CA ILE A 49 -3.78 -4.16 -0.46
C ILE A 49 -4.81 -4.56 -1.51
N GLN A 50 -5.31 -3.55 -2.22
CA GLN A 50 -6.28 -3.71 -3.29
C GLN A 50 -5.83 -2.93 -4.52
N GLU A 51 -6.23 -3.41 -5.69
CA GLU A 51 -6.08 -2.64 -6.92
C GLU A 51 -7.07 -1.47 -6.90
N VAL A 52 -6.53 -0.25 -7.03
CA VAL A 52 -7.33 0.99 -7.03
C VAL A 52 -7.50 1.56 -8.44
N TRP A 53 -6.66 1.12 -9.37
CA TRP A 53 -6.69 1.40 -10.79
C TRP A 53 -5.84 0.33 -11.50
N PRO A 54 -6.07 -0.03 -12.77
CA PRO A 54 -5.25 -1.01 -13.50
C PRO A 54 -3.75 -0.81 -13.31
N GLY A 55 -3.10 -1.80 -12.68
CA GLY A 55 -1.67 -1.82 -12.37
C GLY A 55 -1.23 -0.95 -11.18
N ILE A 56 -2.17 -0.32 -10.46
CA ILE A 56 -1.92 0.54 -9.29
C ILE A 56 -2.62 -0.06 -8.06
N PHE A 57 -1.80 -0.41 -7.08
CA PHE A 57 -2.25 -0.99 -5.82
C PHE A 57 -2.10 0.00 -4.68
N ALA A 58 -3.09 0.04 -3.78
CA ALA A 58 -3.04 0.82 -2.55
C ALA A 58 -3.52 -0.02 -1.36
N GLN A 59 -3.11 0.39 -0.16
CA GLN A 59 -3.58 -0.22 1.08
C GLN A 59 -5.11 -0.18 1.18
N ALA A 60 -5.69 -1.28 1.67
CA ALA A 60 -7.11 -1.38 1.98
C ALA A 60 -7.40 -0.73 3.34
N ALA A 61 -8.54 -0.05 3.42
CA ALA A 61 -8.98 0.68 4.60
C ALA A 61 -9.14 -0.17 5.87
N SER A 62 -9.31 -1.48 5.66
CA SER A 62 -9.72 -2.48 6.63
C SER A 62 -8.57 -3.05 7.47
N THR A 63 -7.34 -2.56 7.34
CA THR A 63 -6.24 -2.96 8.25
C THR A 63 -6.37 -2.37 9.67
N LEU A 64 -7.57 -1.90 10.04
CA LEU A 64 -8.01 -1.85 11.43
C LEU A 64 -8.14 -3.28 11.94
N TYR A 65 -7.01 -3.82 12.40
CA TYR A 65 -6.89 -4.94 13.34
C TYR A 65 -7.63 -6.22 12.95
N ASP A 66 -6.87 -7.23 12.49
CA ASP A 66 -7.32 -8.62 12.56
C ASP A 66 -6.69 -9.24 13.82
N ASP A 67 -7.53 -9.62 14.79
CA ASP A 67 -7.12 -10.17 16.10
C ASP A 67 -6.46 -11.57 15.97
N GLU A 68 -6.41 -12.17 14.78
CA GLU A 68 -5.76 -13.48 14.54
C GLU A 68 -4.39 -13.39 13.84
N VAL A 69 -4.03 -12.27 13.22
CA VAL A 69 -2.75 -12.14 12.48
C VAL A 69 -2.07 -10.83 12.86
N GLY A 70 -1.32 -10.90 13.96
CA GLY A 70 -0.62 -9.78 14.59
C GLY A 70 -0.03 -8.77 13.59
N LEU A 71 -0.56 -7.56 13.66
CA LEU A 71 -0.07 -6.42 12.90
C LEU A 71 1.22 -5.94 13.58
N THR A 72 2.37 -6.38 13.07
CA THR A 72 3.66 -5.78 13.42
C THR A 72 3.78 -4.43 12.72
N LEU A 73 3.05 -3.42 13.20
CA LEU A 73 3.52 -2.03 13.10
C LEU A 73 4.52 -1.79 14.23
N GLY A 74 5.50 -2.69 14.32
CA GLY A 74 6.60 -2.64 15.25
C GLY A 74 7.83 -2.16 14.50
N ASN A 75 8.52 -1.25 15.14
CA ASN A 75 9.84 -0.71 14.81
C ASN A 75 10.95 -1.79 14.67
N GLU A 76 10.77 -2.82 13.83
CA GLU A 76 11.77 -3.85 13.54
C GLU A 76 11.65 -4.34 12.09
N LEU A 77 11.97 -3.46 11.14
CA LEU A 77 12.63 -3.95 9.91
C LEU A 77 14.05 -4.35 10.33
N ASN A 78 14.20 -5.56 10.87
CA ASN A 78 15.53 -6.14 11.06
C ASN A 78 16.14 -6.34 9.67
N ALA A 79 17.11 -5.49 9.36
CA ALA A 79 17.87 -5.48 8.11
C ALA A 79 18.65 -6.78 7.86
N GLU A 80 18.67 -7.69 8.82
CA GLU A 80 19.46 -8.93 8.80
C GLU A 80 18.81 -10.09 8.02
N GLN A 81 17.52 -10.01 7.66
CA GLN A 81 16.86 -11.08 6.89
C GLN A 81 16.92 -10.91 5.37
N LEU A 82 17.64 -9.90 4.88
CA LEU A 82 17.83 -9.65 3.44
C LEU A 82 19.24 -9.95 2.93
N ILE A 83 20.14 -10.46 3.77
CA ILE A 83 21.44 -10.99 3.33
C ILE A 83 21.73 -12.28 4.12
N GLY A 84 21.48 -13.43 3.48
CA GLY A 84 21.75 -14.76 4.02
C GLY A 84 20.87 -15.83 3.42
#